data_AF-A0A9Q0ZEV0-F1
#
_entry.id   AF-A0A9Q0ZEV0-F1
#
_cell.length_a   1.000
_cell.length_b   1.000
_cell.length_c   1.000
_cell.angle_alpha   90.00
_cell.angle_beta   90.00
_cell.angle_gamma   90.00
#
_symmetry.space_group_name_H-M   'P 1'
#
loop_
_entity.id
_entity.type
_entity.pdbx_description
1 polymer ?
#
loop_
_entity_poly.entity_id
_entity_poly.type
_entity_poly.pdbx_seq_one_letter_code
_entity_poly.pdbx_strand_id
1 'polypeptide(L)'
;MSRERKPCDGLDACCMKHDACVQAKNNDYLSQECSQNFINCMNNFRNSGAHTFKGSKCQVDEVIDVISIVMEAALLAGRALHKP
;
A
#
# COMPACT_ATOMS: atom_id res chain seq x y z
N MET A 1 17.40 15.14 5.53
CA MET A 1 16.91 14.45 4.31
C MET A 1 15.93 13.41 4.84
N SER A 2 14.60 13.49 4.72
CA SER A 2 13.72 14.15 3.75
C SER A 2 12.44 14.62 4.47
N ARG A 3 11.75 15.66 3.97
CA ARG A 3 10.44 16.04 4.51
C ARG A 3 9.41 15.01 4.06
N GLU A 4 9.17 13.96 4.84
CA GLU A 4 7.97 13.13 4.68
C GLU A 4 6.76 14.00 5.00
N ARG A 5 5.94 14.26 3.97
CA ARG A 5 4.70 15.00 4.15
C ARG A 5 3.78 14.14 5.00
N LYS A 6 3.12 14.73 6.00
CA LYS A 6 2.17 14.00 6.84
C LYS A 6 1.09 13.36 5.94
N PRO A 7 0.78 12.06 6.12
CA PRO A 7 -0.23 11.39 5.32
C PRO A 7 -1.62 12.03 5.53
N CYS A 8 -2.43 12.01 4.48
CA CYS A 8 -3.74 12.62 4.45
C CYS A 8 -4.74 11.88 5.36
N ASP A 9 -4.69 10.54 5.35
CA ASP A 9 -5.45 9.64 6.21
C ASP A 9 -4.65 8.37 6.53
N GLY A 10 -5.31 7.38 7.15
CA GLY A 10 -4.65 6.12 7.49
C GLY A 10 -4.35 5.22 6.27
N LEU A 11 -5.10 5.37 5.17
CA LEU A 11 -4.82 4.66 3.92
C LEU A 11 -3.58 5.24 3.23
N ASP A 12 -3.46 6.57 3.18
CA ASP A 12 -2.26 7.25 2.68
C ASP A 12 -1.02 6.94 3.53
N ALA A 13 -1.19 6.71 4.84
CA ALA A 13 -0.12 6.22 5.70
C ALA A 13 0.36 4.81 5.32
N CYS A 14 -0.52 3.95 4.78
CA CYS A 14 -0.13 2.66 4.23
C CYS A 14 0.69 2.85 2.94
N CYS A 15 0.28 3.75 2.04
CA CYS A 15 1.03 4.09 0.83
C CYS A 15 2.43 4.62 1.16
N MET A 16 2.53 5.57 2.07
CA MET A 16 3.82 6.15 2.50
C MET A 16 4.79 5.09 3.02
N LYS A 17 4.29 4.11 3.80
CA LYS A 17 5.12 2.98 4.28
C LYS A 17 5.52 2.03 3.17
N HIS A 18 4.63 1.76 2.22
CA HIS A 18 4.91 0.95 1.05
C HIS A 18 6.02 1.58 0.20
N ASP A 19 5.91 2.87 -0.09
CA ASP A 19 6.88 3.60 -0.93
C ASP A 19 8.26 3.63 -0.27
N ALA A 20 8.31 3.85 1.06
CA ALA A 20 9.56 3.76 1.82
C ALA A 20 10.15 2.34 1.80
N CYS A 21 9.30 1.30 1.88
CA CYS A 21 9.72 -0.10 1.77
C CYS A 21 10.35 -0.39 0.40
N VAL A 22 9.68 0.01 -0.68
CA VAL A 22 10.18 -0.18 -2.06
C VAL A 22 11.49 0.56 -2.25
N GLN A 23 11.60 1.80 -1.78
CA GLN A 23 12.86 2.57 -1.84
C GLN A 23 14.01 1.85 -1.11
N ALA A 24 13.74 1.30 0.08
CA ALA A 24 14.74 0.54 0.85
C ALA A 24 15.14 -0.79 0.20
N LYS A 25 14.33 -1.32 -0.72
CA LYS A 25 14.57 -2.57 -1.48
C LYS A 25 15.10 -2.30 -2.90
N ASN A 26 15.90 -1.24 -3.07
CA ASN A 26 16.46 -0.84 -4.37
C ASN A 26 15.40 -0.56 -5.46
N ASN A 27 14.26 0.00 -5.05
CA ASN A 27 13.10 0.26 -5.91
C ASN A 27 12.46 -1.00 -6.49
N ASP A 28 12.59 -2.16 -5.83
CA ASP A 28 11.89 -3.38 -6.19
C ASP A 28 10.39 -3.29 -5.84
N TYR A 29 9.59 -2.88 -6.82
CA TYR A 29 8.14 -2.78 -6.73
C TYR A 29 7.44 -4.16 -6.76
N LEU A 30 8.17 -5.25 -7.02
CA LEU A 30 7.67 -6.63 -6.93
C LEU A 30 8.11 -7.33 -5.64
N SER A 31 8.71 -6.58 -4.71
CA SER A 31 9.06 -7.08 -3.39
C SER A 31 7.83 -7.66 -2.70
N GLN A 32 7.85 -8.99 -2.49
CA GLN A 32 6.75 -9.70 -1.83
C GLN A 32 6.50 -9.16 -0.42
N GLU A 33 7.55 -8.74 0.28
CA GLU A 33 7.46 -8.14 1.60
C GLU A 33 6.69 -6.82 1.55
N CYS A 34 7.03 -5.92 0.62
CA CYS A 34 6.39 -4.62 0.52
C CYS A 34 4.92 -4.76 0.11
N SER A 35 4.62 -5.58 -0.90
CA SER A 35 3.24 -5.82 -1.35
C SER A 35 2.39 -6.48 -0.27
N GLN A 36 2.90 -7.50 0.41
CA GLN A 36 2.14 -8.19 1.47
C GLN A 36 1.88 -7.28 2.67
N ASN A 37 2.89 -6.50 3.10
CA ASN A 37 2.73 -5.53 4.19
C ASN A 37 1.70 -4.45 3.83
N PHE A 38 1.68 -4.00 2.57
CA PHE A 38 0.73 -2.99 2.12
C PHE A 38 -0.70 -3.53 2.10
N ILE A 39 -0.94 -4.73 1.56
CA ILE A 39 -2.24 -5.41 1.60
C ILE A 39 -2.74 -5.55 3.05
N ASN A 40 -1.88 -6.01 3.96
CA ASN A 40 -2.23 -6.15 5.37
C ASN A 40 -2.59 -4.79 6.01
N CYS A 41 -1.85 -3.73 5.68
CA CYS A 41 -2.12 -2.39 6.16
C CYS A 41 -3.49 -1.87 5.70
N MET A 42 -3.81 -2.01 4.41
CA MET A 42 -5.11 -1.60 3.87
C MET A 42 -6.27 -2.36 4.51
N ASN A 43 -6.12 -3.69 4.69
CA ASN A 43 -7.13 -4.51 5.37
C ASN A 43 -7.34 -4.08 6.82
N ASN A 44 -6.27 -3.79 7.55
CA ASN A 44 -6.37 -3.29 8.92
C ASN A 44 -7.04 -1.91 8.98
N PHE A 45 -6.72 -1.02 8.04
CA PHE A 45 -7.38 0.28 7.94
C PHE A 45 -8.89 0.11 7.66
N ARG A 46 -9.26 -0.73 6.70
CA ARG A 46 -10.67 -1.07 6.41
C ARG A 46 -11.40 -1.59 7.66
N ASN A 47 -10.81 -2.58 8.33
CA ASN A 47 -11.40 -3.23 9.50
C ASN A 47 -11.52 -2.28 10.71
N SER A 48 -10.71 -1.23 10.78
CA SER A 48 -10.79 -0.25 11.86
C SER A 48 -12.02 0.66 11.76
N GLY A 49 -12.71 0.70 10.60
CA GLY A 49 -13.79 1.64 10.34
C GLY A 49 -13.35 3.11 10.32
N ALA A 50 -12.04 3.35 10.20
CA ALA A 50 -11.48 4.70 10.14
C ALA A 50 -11.97 5.45 8.89
N HIS A 51 -12.20 6.74 9.04
CA HIS A 51 -12.72 7.59 7.98
C HIS A 51 -11.57 8.21 7.17
N THR A 52 -11.83 8.48 5.89
CA THR A 52 -10.91 9.25 5.03
C THR A 52 -10.91 10.74 5.39
N PHE A 53 -9.99 11.50 4.82
CA PHE A 53 -9.85 12.93 5.06
C PHE A 53 -11.02 13.75 4.47
N LYS A 54 -11.30 14.89 5.11
CA LYS A 54 -12.37 15.81 4.68
C LYS A 54 -12.09 16.34 3.27
N GLY A 55 -13.09 16.22 2.40
CA GLY A 55 -13.02 16.69 1.01
C GLY A 55 -12.57 15.63 0.02
N SER A 56 -12.23 14.42 0.47
CA SER A 56 -12.05 13.27 -0.41
C SER A 56 -13.27 13.08 -1.31
N LYS A 57 -13.02 12.77 -2.59
CA LYS A 57 -14.05 12.49 -3.60
C LYS A 57 -14.16 10.99 -3.90
N CYS A 58 -13.39 10.17 -3.21
CA CYS A 58 -13.32 8.74 -3.42
C CYS A 58 -14.01 8.00 -2.28
N GLN A 59 -14.68 6.89 -2.59
CA GLN A 59 -15.13 5.93 -1.58
C GLN A 59 -13.94 5.09 -1.10
N VAL A 60 -13.72 5.05 0.21
CA VAL A 60 -12.48 4.47 0.74
C VAL A 60 -12.38 2.96 0.51
N ASP A 61 -13.51 2.26 0.58
CA ASP A 61 -13.59 0.83 0.27
C ASP A 61 -13.28 0.55 -1.20
N GLU A 62 -13.81 1.37 -2.12
CA GLU A 62 -13.53 1.25 -3.55
C GLU A 62 -12.03 1.45 -3.85
N VAL A 63 -11.40 2.45 -3.21
CA VAL A 63 -9.96 2.69 -3.36
C VAL A 63 -9.16 1.49 -2.86
N ILE A 64 -9.50 0.93 -1.70
CA ILE A 64 -8.85 -0.26 -1.15
C ILE A 64 -9.00 -1.45 -2.11
N ASP A 65 -10.20 -1.67 -2.65
CA ASP A 65 -10.46 -2.80 -3.55
C ASP A 65 -9.64 -2.68 -4.85
N VAL A 66 -9.61 -1.48 -5.47
CA VAL A 66 -8.81 -1.22 -6.68
C VAL A 66 -7.31 -1.42 -6.43
N ILE A 67 -6.78 -0.89 -5.33
CA ILE A 67 -5.35 -1.02 -5.02
C ILE A 67 -5.00 -2.47 -4.69
N SER A 68 -5.88 -3.19 -3.98
CA SER A 68 -5.66 -4.59 -3.61
C SER A 68 -5.47 -5.48 -4.83
N ILE A 69 -6.25 -5.29 -5.90
CA ILE A 69 -6.09 -6.04 -7.17
C ILE A 69 -4.67 -5.90 -7.73
N VAL A 70 -4.16 -4.66 -7.78
CA VAL A 70 -2.82 -4.40 -8.34
C VAL A 70 -1.73 -4.99 -7.44
N MET A 71 -1.89 -4.88 -6.12
CA MET A 71 -0.90 -5.39 -5.16
C MET A 71 -0.89 -6.91 -5.08
N GLU A 72 -2.03 -7.58 -5.21
CA GLU A 72 -2.12 -9.04 -5.32
C GLU A 72 -1.42 -9.53 -6.59
N ALA A 73 -1.62 -8.85 -7.72
CA ALA A 73 -0.90 -9.14 -8.95
C ALA A 73 0.62 -8.93 -8.80
N ALA A 74 1.05 -7.84 -8.16
CA ALA A 74 2.47 -7.58 -7.88
C ALA A 74 3.08 -8.65 -6.96
N LEU A 75 2.36 -9.08 -5.92
CA LEU A 75 2.77 -10.14 -5.01
C LEU A 75 2.93 -11.48 -5.74
N LEU A 76 1.97 -11.83 -6.62
CA LEU A 76 2.05 -13.04 -7.44
C LEU A 76 3.21 -12.98 -8.44
N ALA A 77 3.40 -11.85 -9.12
CA ALA A 77 4.52 -11.63 -10.02
C ALA A 77 5.87 -11.73 -9.30
N GLY A 78 5.99 -11.12 -8.12
CA GLY A 78 7.15 -11.23 -7.25
C GLY A 78 7.46 -12.68 -6.84
N ARG A 79 6.43 -13.50 -6.59
CA ARG A 79 6.59 -14.95 -6.32
C ARG A 79 7.00 -15.76 -7.54
N ALA A 80 6.63 -15.32 -8.75
CA ALA A 80 6.95 -16.02 -9.99
C ALA A 80 8.37 -15.68 -10.47
N LEU A 81 8.76 -14.41 -10.42
CA LEU A 81 10.03 -13.91 -10.96
C LEU A 81 11.21 -14.06 -10.00
N HIS A 82 10.97 -14.09 -8.69
CA HIS A 82 12.01 -14.36 -7.69
C HIS A 82 12.18 -15.86 -7.36
N LYS A 83 11.56 -16.76 -8.15
CA LYS A 83 11.94 -18.17 -8.12
C LYS A 83 13.29 -18.33 -8.82
N PRO A 84 14.23 -19.10 -8.24
CA PRO A 84 15.50 -19.39 -8.89
C PRO A 84 15.30 -20.16 -10.22
#